data_AF-A0A7X8GYN0-F1
#
_entry.id   AF-A0A7X8GYN0-F1
#
_cell.length_a   1.000
_cell.length_b   1.000
_cell.length_c   1.000
_cell.angle_alpha   90.00
_cell.angle_beta   90.00
_cell.angle_gamma   90.00
#
_symmetry.space_group_name_H-M   'P 1'
#
loop_
_entity.id
_entity.type
_entity.pdbx_description
1 polymer ?
#
loop_
_entity_poly.entity_id
_entity_poly.type
_entity_poly.pdbx_seq_one_letter_code
_entity_poly.pdbx_strand_id
1 'polypeptide(L)'
;MNKLEYFFENLKDALMFREGSSADNILTPPVVTTGSIVWGVLLRSLIIIAITLFLVLGLEQRELWWASIFIFWFVVAYPAYRQYSKYHERIADFSEEILCGKCKHFVSQSQLCELLDEHISIDSVPCEGESWEPKSNITE
;
A
#
# COMPACT_ATOMS: atom_id res chain seq x y z
N MET A 1 15.26 -13.44 -20.70
CA MET A 1 14.78 -13.25 -19.32
C MET A 1 15.45 -14.29 -18.45
N ASN A 2 16.36 -13.89 -17.57
CA ASN A 2 17.20 -14.83 -16.82
C ASN A 2 16.44 -15.43 -15.63
N LYS A 3 16.72 -16.70 -15.29
CA LYS A 3 16.08 -17.43 -14.18
C LYS A 3 16.24 -16.70 -12.82
N LEU A 4 17.32 -15.93 -12.68
CA LEU A 4 17.61 -15.10 -11.52
C LEU A 4 16.66 -13.88 -11.41
N GLU A 5 16.35 -13.21 -12.52
CA GLU A 5 15.44 -12.07 -12.55
C GLU A 5 14.02 -12.50 -12.16
N TYR A 6 13.56 -13.64 -12.69
CA TYR A 6 12.25 -14.20 -12.33
C TYR A 6 12.14 -14.54 -10.84
N PHE A 7 13.22 -15.06 -10.24
CA PHE A 7 13.25 -15.34 -8.81
C PHE A 7 13.20 -14.04 -7.97
N PHE A 8 13.96 -13.02 -8.34
CA PHE A 8 13.93 -11.72 -7.65
C PHE A 8 12.57 -11.03 -7.76
N GLU A 9 11.90 -11.10 -8.92
CA GLU A 9 10.55 -10.55 -9.08
C GLU A 9 9.53 -11.30 -8.22
N ASN A 10 9.54 -12.64 -8.23
CA ASN A 10 8.68 -13.43 -7.35
C ASN A 10 8.97 -13.18 -5.86
N LEU A 11 10.23 -12.93 -5.49
CA LEU A 11 10.61 -12.66 -4.11
C LEU A 11 10.18 -11.25 -3.67
N LYS A 12 10.26 -10.26 -4.56
CA LYS A 12 9.69 -8.92 -4.34
C LYS A 12 8.17 -8.99 -4.19
N ASP A 13 7.50 -9.76 -5.02
CA ASP A 13 6.05 -9.98 -4.94
C ASP A 13 5.67 -10.71 -3.64
N ALA A 14 6.42 -11.75 -3.26
CA ALA A 14 6.19 -12.50 -2.02
C ALA A 14 6.43 -11.66 -0.76
N LEU A 15 7.42 -10.78 -0.75
CA LEU A 15 7.65 -9.79 0.31
C LEU A 15 6.80 -8.51 0.15
N MET A 16 5.86 -8.52 -0.80
CA MET A 16 4.96 -7.41 -1.13
C MET A 16 5.66 -6.07 -1.34
N PHE A 17 6.90 -6.07 -1.84
CA PHE A 17 7.64 -4.84 -2.16
C PHE A 17 7.10 -4.10 -3.38
N ARG A 18 6.03 -4.62 -3.99
CA ARG A 18 5.44 -4.03 -5.18
C ARG A 18 4.89 -2.65 -4.86
N GLU A 19 5.54 -1.65 -5.42
CA GLU A 19 4.97 -0.32 -5.52
C GLU A 19 3.78 -0.38 -6.45
N GLY A 20 2.66 0.25 -6.05
CA GLY A 20 1.47 0.30 -6.90
C GLY A 20 1.85 0.84 -8.27
N SER A 21 1.55 0.06 -9.30
CA SER A 21 1.67 0.47 -10.71
C SER A 21 0.87 1.76 -10.93
N SER A 22 1.37 2.65 -11.79
CA SER A 22 0.70 3.92 -12.12
C SER A 22 -0.49 3.80 -13.06
N ALA A 23 -0.76 2.59 -13.55
CA ALA A 23 -1.85 2.36 -14.49
C ALA A 23 -3.00 1.66 -13.77
N ASP A 24 -3.91 2.46 -13.20
CA ASP A 24 -5.26 2.01 -12.87
C ASP A 24 -5.97 1.76 -14.21
N ASN A 25 -5.85 0.54 -14.74
CA ASN A 25 -6.70 0.07 -15.82
C ASN A 25 -7.82 -0.78 -15.23
N ILE A 26 -9.00 -0.76 -15.85
CA ILE A 26 -10.20 -1.54 -15.51
C ILE A 26 -9.90 -3.04 -15.25
N LEU A 27 -8.85 -3.60 -15.87
CA LEU A 27 -8.45 -5.00 -15.70
C LEU A 27 -7.62 -5.32 -14.45
N THR A 28 -7.07 -4.30 -13.77
CA THR A 28 -6.22 -4.50 -12.60
C THR A 28 -6.71 -3.61 -11.45
N PRO A 29 -7.44 -4.16 -10.46
CA PRO A 29 -7.85 -3.37 -9.30
C PRO A 29 -6.61 -2.80 -8.60
N PRO A 30 -6.72 -1.62 -7.96
CA PRO A 30 -5.60 -0.98 -7.28
C PRO A 30 -5.03 -1.95 -6.23
N VAL A 31 -3.83 -2.46 -6.51
CA VAL A 31 -3.18 -3.51 -5.72
C VAL A 31 -2.71 -2.97 -4.35
N VAL A 32 -2.66 -1.64 -4.21
CA VAL A 32 -2.10 -0.96 -3.06
C VAL A 32 -3.20 -0.19 -2.35
N THR A 33 -3.74 -0.81 -1.30
CA THR A 33 -4.59 -0.17 -0.31
C THR A 33 -3.76 0.08 0.94
N THR A 34 -4.25 0.96 1.83
CA THR A 34 -3.61 1.11 3.15
C THR A 34 -3.50 -0.24 3.88
N GLY A 35 -4.51 -1.11 3.72
CA GLY A 35 -4.51 -2.47 4.26
C GLY A 35 -3.39 -3.36 3.73
N SER A 36 -3.14 -3.36 2.41
CA SER A 36 -2.04 -4.17 1.84
C SER A 36 -0.66 -3.65 2.23
N ILE A 37 -0.51 -2.33 2.40
CA ILE A 37 0.72 -1.72 2.96
C ILE A 37 0.97 -2.22 4.38
N VAL A 38 -0.05 -2.15 5.25
CA VAL A 38 0.06 -2.60 6.66
C VAL A 38 0.37 -4.10 6.72
N TRP A 39 -0.28 -4.91 5.89
CA TRP A 39 0.01 -6.35 5.81
C TRP A 39 1.47 -6.62 5.41
N GLY A 40 1.97 -5.92 4.40
CA GLY A 40 3.37 -6.03 3.99
C GLY A 40 4.36 -5.66 5.10
N VAL A 41 4.05 -4.64 5.90
CA VAL A 41 4.85 -4.25 7.07
C VAL A 41 4.87 -5.36 8.12
N LEU A 42 3.71 -5.90 8.46
CA LEU A 42 3.59 -6.97 9.45
C LEU A 42 4.38 -8.21 9.02
N LEU A 43 4.22 -8.65 7.77
CA LEU A 43 4.94 -9.79 7.21
C LEU A 43 6.47 -9.60 7.29
N ARG A 44 6.98 -8.46 6.83
CA ARG A 44 8.44 -8.18 6.86
C ARG A 44 8.95 -8.07 8.29
N SER A 45 8.19 -7.44 9.18
CA SER A 45 8.56 -7.32 10.59
C SER A 45 8.68 -8.70 11.26
N LEU A 46 7.74 -9.62 10.98
CA LEU A 46 7.78 -11.00 11.47
C LEU A 46 9.05 -11.71 11.01
N ILE A 47 9.38 -11.60 9.72
CA ILE A 47 10.56 -12.25 9.13
C ILE A 47 11.85 -11.70 9.77
N ILE A 48 11.98 -10.37 9.87
CA ILE A 48 13.18 -9.74 10.45
C ILE A 48 13.33 -10.11 11.94
N ILE A 49 12.24 -10.11 12.70
CA ILE A 49 12.25 -10.49 14.12
C ILE A 49 12.65 -11.96 14.27
N ALA A 50 12.05 -12.86 13.48
CA ALA A 50 12.37 -14.29 13.52
C ALA A 50 13.85 -14.56 13.19
N ILE A 51 14.39 -13.92 12.16
CA ILE A 51 15.81 -14.04 11.77
C ILE A 51 16.71 -13.47 12.88
N THR A 52 16.35 -12.32 13.44
CA THR A 52 17.15 -11.68 14.50
C THR A 52 17.20 -12.56 15.75
N LEU A 53 16.06 -13.10 16.19
CA LEU A 53 16.02 -14.00 17.34
C LEU A 53 16.83 -15.27 17.10
N PHE A 54 16.72 -15.87 15.92
CA PHE A 54 17.49 -17.05 15.56
C PHE A 54 19.00 -16.80 15.62
N LEU A 55 19.46 -15.66 15.08
CA LEU A 55 20.88 -15.29 15.09
C LEU A 55 21.40 -14.96 16.49
N VAL A 56 20.65 -14.19 17.28
CA VAL A 56 21.06 -13.79 18.64
C VAL A 56 21.13 -15.00 19.57
N LEU A 57 20.16 -15.90 19.50
CA LEU A 57 20.14 -17.12 20.32
C LEU A 57 21.19 -18.14 19.87
N GLY A 58 21.44 -18.24 18.56
CA GLY A 58 22.38 -19.23 18.00
C GLY A 58 23.86 -18.82 18.12
N LEU A 59 24.17 -17.53 18.01
CA LEU A 59 25.55 -17.03 18.00
C LEU A 59 25.98 -16.37 19.32
N GLU A 60 25.07 -16.21 20.29
CA GLU A 60 25.27 -15.49 21.57
C GLU A 60 25.82 -14.05 21.41
N GLN A 61 25.76 -13.49 20.20
CA GLN A 61 26.29 -12.16 19.90
C GLN A 61 25.24 -11.08 20.15
N ARG A 62 25.34 -10.45 21.33
CA ARG A 62 24.47 -9.35 21.72
C ARG A 62 24.64 -8.08 20.89
N GLU A 63 25.75 -7.93 20.18
CA GLU A 63 26.00 -6.78 19.30
C GLU A 63 25.13 -6.79 18.03
N LEU A 64 24.60 -7.95 17.63
CA LEU A 64 23.71 -8.09 16.48
C LEU A 64 22.39 -7.32 16.61
N TRP A 65 22.00 -6.94 17.84
CA TRP A 65 20.81 -6.10 18.06
C TRP A 65 20.89 -4.76 17.33
N TRP A 66 22.06 -4.11 17.33
CA TRP A 66 22.24 -2.84 16.62
C TRP A 66 22.10 -3.02 15.10
N ALA A 67 22.71 -4.07 14.56
CA ALA A 67 22.59 -4.39 13.14
C ALA A 67 21.14 -4.68 12.74
N SER A 68 20.38 -5.38 13.60
CA SER A 68 18.97 -5.69 13.33
C SER A 68 18.09 -4.44 13.22
N ILE A 69 18.36 -3.40 14.01
CA ILE A 69 17.64 -2.12 13.94
C ILE A 69 17.89 -1.43 12.59
N PHE A 70 19.14 -1.40 12.13
CA PHE A 70 19.47 -0.83 10.81
C PHE A 70 18.80 -1.60 9.67
N ILE A 71 18.82 -2.94 9.73
CA ILE A 71 18.16 -3.79 8.74
C ILE A 71 16.65 -3.56 8.77
N PHE A 72 16.03 -3.49 9.94
CA PHE A 72 14.61 -3.22 10.09
C PHE A 72 14.23 -1.88 9.45
N TRP A 73 15.04 -0.83 9.68
CA TRP A 73 14.79 0.47 9.09
C TRP A 73 14.81 0.41 7.54
N PHE A 74 15.81 -0.26 6.96
CA PHE A 74 15.97 -0.33 5.51
C PHE A 74 14.97 -1.28 4.82
N VAL A 75 14.64 -2.40 5.47
CA VAL A 75 13.81 -3.48 4.88
C VAL A 75 12.33 -3.30 5.19
N VAL A 76 11.99 -2.69 6.32
CA VAL A 76 10.60 -2.51 6.77
C VAL A 76 10.18 -1.05 6.68
N ALA A 77 10.85 -0.16 7.42
CA ALA A 77 10.37 1.21 7.60
C ALA A 77 10.48 2.06 6.32
N TYR A 78 11.63 2.07 5.66
CA TYR A 78 11.85 2.82 4.42
C TYR A 78 10.88 2.45 3.29
N PRO A 79 10.72 1.16 2.91
CA PRO A 79 9.78 0.78 1.85
C PRO A 79 8.33 0.97 2.27
N ALA A 80 7.99 0.87 3.56
CA ALA A 80 6.64 1.20 4.04
C ALA A 80 6.33 2.69 3.88
N TYR A 81 7.23 3.56 4.34
CA TYR A 81 7.11 5.00 4.18
C TYR A 81 6.95 5.38 2.71
N ARG A 82 7.78 4.79 1.85
CA ARG A 82 7.78 5.14 0.43
C ARG A 82 6.55 4.63 -0.31
N GLN A 83 6.01 3.46 0.05
CA GLN A 83 4.71 2.98 -0.47
C GLN A 83 3.56 3.88 0.00
N TYR A 84 3.56 4.25 1.28
CA TYR A 84 2.53 5.13 1.85
C TYR A 84 2.53 6.52 1.23
N SER A 85 3.71 7.13 1.06
CA SER A 85 3.85 8.44 0.41
C SER A 85 3.31 8.42 -1.02
N LYS A 86 3.67 7.40 -1.81
CA LYS A 86 3.16 7.26 -3.20
C LYS A 86 1.64 7.04 -3.23
N TYR A 87 1.11 6.24 -2.30
CA TYR A 87 -0.34 6.03 -2.20
C TYR A 87 -1.07 7.34 -1.87
N HIS A 88 -0.54 8.12 -0.92
CA HIS A 88 -1.14 9.38 -0.52
C HIS A 88 -1.13 10.42 -1.64
N GLU A 89 -0.02 10.55 -2.37
CA GLU A 89 0.10 11.42 -3.55
C GLU A 89 -0.92 11.02 -4.64
N ARG A 90 -1.02 9.72 -4.97
CA ARG A 90 -2.03 9.25 -5.93
C ARG A 90 -3.46 9.54 -5.51
N ILE A 91 -3.80 9.32 -4.24
CA ILE A 91 -5.16 9.56 -3.74
C ILE A 91 -5.48 11.06 -3.71
N ALA A 92 -4.49 11.92 -3.45
CA ALA A 92 -4.66 13.37 -3.53
C ALA A 92 -5.00 13.79 -4.96
N ASP A 93 -4.18 13.39 -5.95
CA ASP A 93 -4.42 13.68 -7.38
C ASP A 93 -5.77 13.13 -7.83
N PHE A 94 -6.06 11.88 -7.50
CA PHE A 94 -7.33 11.22 -7.81
C PHE A 94 -8.51 12.00 -7.22
N SER A 95 -8.42 12.45 -5.97
CA SER A 95 -9.51 13.17 -5.32
C SER A 95 -9.85 14.53 -5.95
N GLU A 96 -8.88 15.17 -6.60
CA GLU A 96 -9.06 16.44 -7.30
C GLU A 96 -9.64 16.26 -8.70
N GLU A 97 -9.20 15.22 -9.41
CA GLU A 97 -9.53 14.96 -10.82
C GLU A 97 -10.91 14.32 -11.03
N ILE A 98 -11.33 13.39 -10.16
CA ILE A 98 -12.58 12.63 -10.35
C ILE A 98 -13.75 13.12 -9.48
N LEU A 99 -14.95 13.06 -10.05
CA LEU A 99 -16.20 13.42 -9.37
C LEU A 99 -16.40 12.62 -8.06
N CYS A 100 -16.16 11.30 -8.07
CA CYS A 100 -16.26 10.47 -6.87
C CYS A 100 -15.28 10.88 -5.77
N GLY A 101 -14.15 11.53 -6.08
CA GLY A 101 -13.19 12.03 -5.09
C GLY A 101 -13.77 13.11 -4.17
N LYS A 102 -14.74 13.87 -4.68
CA LYS A 102 -15.46 14.94 -3.96
C LYS A 102 -16.76 14.43 -3.31
N CYS A 103 -17.05 13.13 -3.43
CA CYS A 103 -18.24 12.52 -2.86
C CYS A 103 -18.08 12.32 -1.33
N LYS A 104 -19.18 12.50 -0.59
CA LYS A 104 -19.26 12.19 0.84
C LYS A 104 -19.03 10.71 1.15
N HIS A 105 -19.44 9.82 0.24
CA HIS A 105 -19.32 8.37 0.39
C HIS A 105 -17.94 7.82 0.01
N PHE A 106 -16.99 8.68 -0.36
CA PHE A 106 -15.65 8.25 -0.74
C PHE A 106 -14.75 8.05 0.49
N VAL A 107 -14.21 6.84 0.62
CA VAL A 107 -13.22 6.47 1.64
C VAL A 107 -11.83 6.45 1.02
N SER A 108 -11.05 7.48 1.33
CA SER A 108 -9.69 7.69 0.79
C SER A 108 -8.67 6.63 1.24
N GLN A 109 -8.90 5.92 2.34
CA GLN A 109 -7.99 4.89 2.86
C GLN A 109 -8.07 3.56 2.10
N SER A 110 -9.23 3.26 1.52
CA SER A 110 -9.52 2.01 0.82
C SER A 110 -9.85 2.21 -0.65
N GLN A 111 -9.85 3.45 -1.15
CA GLN A 111 -10.25 3.80 -2.52
C GLN A 111 -11.61 3.16 -2.87
N LEU A 112 -12.57 3.34 -1.98
CA LEU A 112 -13.85 2.63 -1.99
C LEU A 112 -15.02 3.63 -1.87
N CYS A 113 -16.13 3.32 -2.54
CA CYS A 113 -17.41 3.94 -2.29
C CYS A 113 -18.13 3.18 -1.17
N GLU A 114 -18.37 3.82 -0.01
CA GLU A 114 -19.04 3.19 1.13
C GLU A 114 -20.49 2.76 0.82
N LEU A 115 -21.16 3.47 -0.09
CA LEU A 115 -22.56 3.20 -0.44
C LEU A 115 -22.73 1.90 -1.23
N LEU A 116 -21.82 1.64 -2.17
CA LEU A 116 -21.89 0.51 -3.11
C LEU A 116 -20.91 -0.61 -2.76
N ASP A 117 -20.01 -0.38 -1.80
CA ASP A 117 -18.90 -1.28 -1.42
C ASP A 117 -18.02 -1.68 -2.64
N GLU A 118 -17.88 -0.75 -3.59
CA GLU A 118 -17.12 -0.93 -4.82
C GLU A 118 -15.89 -0.03 -4.88
N HIS A 119 -14.81 -0.56 -5.44
CA HIS A 119 -13.58 0.18 -5.67
C HIS A 119 -13.76 1.18 -6.82
N ILE A 120 -13.31 2.41 -6.61
CA ILE A 120 -13.42 3.48 -7.60
C ILE A 120 -12.13 3.51 -8.41
N SER A 121 -12.26 3.56 -9.74
CA SER A 121 -11.14 3.75 -10.67
C SER A 121 -11.35 5.02 -11.49
N ILE A 122 -10.32 5.44 -12.23
CA ILE A 122 -10.40 6.65 -13.09
C ILE A 122 -11.50 6.48 -14.14
N ASP A 123 -11.67 5.27 -14.66
CA ASP A 123 -12.58 4.97 -15.76
C ASP A 123 -13.97 4.51 -15.30
N SER A 124 -14.16 4.21 -14.01
CA SER A 124 -15.42 3.65 -13.48
C SER A 124 -15.97 4.48 -12.31
N VAL A 125 -17.06 5.20 -12.56
CA VAL A 125 -17.86 5.89 -11.55
C VAL A 125 -19.01 4.95 -11.14
N PRO A 126 -18.94 4.28 -9.97
CA PRO A 126 -19.85 3.17 -9.64
C PRO A 126 -21.31 3.62 -9.45
N CYS A 127 -21.56 4.87 -9.09
CA CYS A 127 -22.93 5.41 -8.95
C CYS A 127 -23.46 6.13 -10.19
N GLU A 128 -22.70 6.14 -11.30
CA GLU A 128 -22.97 6.93 -12.53
C GLU A 128 -23.30 8.42 -12.30
N GLY A 129 -23.06 8.93 -11.09
CA GLY A 129 -23.44 10.27 -10.63
C GLY A 129 -24.85 10.38 -10.03
N GLU A 130 -25.70 9.36 -10.07
CA GLU A 130 -27.09 9.44 -9.57
C GLU A 130 -27.18 9.59 -8.06
N SER A 131 -26.32 8.87 -7.34
CA SER A 131 -26.24 8.89 -5.86
C SER A 131 -25.04 9.70 -5.35
N TRP A 132 -24.55 10.64 -6.15
CA TRP A 132 -23.42 11.47 -5.75
C TRP A 132 -23.87 12.58 -4.80
N GLU A 133 -23.25 12.64 -3.62
CA GLU A 133 -23.45 13.72 -2.65
C GLU A 133 -22.15 14.48 -2.44
N PRO A 134 -22.14 15.83 -2.50
CA PRO A 134 -20.94 16.60 -2.22
C PRO A 134 -20.52 16.39 -0.75
N LYS A 135 -19.23 16.17 -0.54
CA LYS A 135 -18.64 16.20 0.81
C LYS A 135 -18.85 17.60 1.37
N SER A 136 -19.68 17.74 2.39
CA SER A 136 -20.15 19.03 2.90
C SER A 136 -18.98 19.90 3.39
N ASN A 137 -18.49 20.74 2.50
CA ASN A 137 -17.78 22.00 2.75
C ASN A 137 -18.17 22.98 1.63
N ILE A 138 -19.48 23.14 1.43
CA ILE A 138 -20.05 24.36 0.88
C ILE A 138 -20.84 24.98 2.04
N THR A 139 -20.12 25.56 2.98
CA THR A 139 -20.68 26.62 3.81
C THR A 139 -20.69 27.87 2.94
N GLU A 140 -21.90 28.36 2.66
CA GLU A 140 -22.26 29.67 2.11
C GLU A 140 -22.00 29.94 0.61
#